data_AF-A0A3S8WBC0-F1
#
_entry.id   AF-A0A3S8WBC0-F1
#
_cell.length_a   1.000
_cell.length_b   1.000
_cell.length_c   1.000
_cell.angle_alpha   90.00
_cell.angle_beta   90.00
_cell.angle_gamma   90.00
#
_symmetry.space_group_name_H-M   'P 1'
#
loop_
_entity.id
_entity.type
_entity.pdbx_description
1 polymer ?
#
loop_
_entity_poly.entity_id
_entity_poly.type
_entity_poly.pdbx_seq_one_letter_code
_entity_poly.pdbx_strand_id
1 'polypeptide(L)' 'MRISSIAKSIVAGVAAGSAAAVAATQDGTLATGEIVTIVLAVLGAWGITYAVPNKPSPVVPTPPSEPTVF' A
#
# COMPACT_ATOMS: atom_id res chain seq x y z
N MET A 1 -0.17 -2.28 15.25
CA MET A 1 -0.63 -1.59 14.03
C MET A 1 -1.57 -2.51 13.26
N ARG A 2 -2.83 -2.13 13.00
CA ARG A 2 -3.82 -3.04 12.36
C ARG A 2 -3.74 -3.11 10.83
N ILE A 3 -2.91 -2.30 10.16
CA ILE A 3 -2.57 -2.54 8.75
C ILE A 3 -1.05 -2.63 8.61
N SER A 4 -0.60 -3.81 8.17
CA SER A 4 0.81 -4.05 7.84
C SER A 4 1.16 -3.21 6.62
N SER A 5 2.36 -2.61 6.60
CA SER A 5 2.88 -1.84 5.46
C SER A 5 2.82 -2.64 4.14
N ILE A 6 2.96 -3.97 4.23
CA ILE A 6 2.84 -4.91 3.12
C ILE A 6 1.43 -4.94 2.53
N ALA A 7 0.39 -4.88 3.37
CA ALA A 7 -0.99 -4.87 2.86
C ALA A 7 -1.28 -3.58 2.09
N LYS A 8 -0.73 -2.45 2.54
CA LYS A 8 -0.86 -1.15 1.87
C LYS A 8 -0.22 -1.17 0.48
N SER A 9 0.98 -1.77 0.35
CA SER A 9 1.67 -1.86 -0.95
C SER A 9 0.99 -2.84 -1.91
N ILE A 10 0.47 -3.98 -1.42
CA ILE A 10 -0.28 -4.93 -2.25
C ILE A 10 -1.55 -4.28 -2.80
N VAL A 11 -2.35 -3.63 -1.94
CA VAL A 11 -3.60 -2.98 -2.36
C VAL A 11 -3.33 -1.86 -3.35
N ALA A 12 -2.30 -1.04 -3.12
CA ALA A 12 -1.91 0.03 -4.04
C ALA A 12 -1.42 -0.50 -5.39
N GLY A 13 -0.60 -1.56 -5.40
CA GLY A 13 -0.09 -2.18 -6.62
C GLY A 13 -1.22 -2.82 -7.45
N VAL A 14 -2.15 -3.53 -6.79
CA VAL A 14 -3.31 -4.12 -7.47
C VAL A 14 -4.25 -3.04 -8.01
N ALA A 15 -4.54 -1.99 -7.25
CA ALA A 15 -5.37 -0.88 -7.72
C ALA A 15 -4.73 -0.14 -8.92
N ALA A 16 -3.43 0.16 -8.86
CA ALA A 16 -2.73 0.82 -9.95
C ALA A 16 -2.63 -0.08 -11.20
N GLY A 17 -2.29 -1.36 -11.01
CA GLY A 17 -2.19 -2.34 -12.10
C GLY A 17 -3.55 -2.60 -12.77
N SER A 18 -4.63 -2.70 -12.01
CA SER A 18 -5.99 -2.88 -12.54
C SER A 18 -6.48 -1.66 -13.30
N ALA A 19 -6.25 -0.45 -12.79
CA ALA A 19 -6.59 0.78 -13.51
C ALA A 19 -5.84 0.89 -14.85
N ALA A 20 -4.54 0.56 -14.85
CA ALA A 20 -3.73 0.58 -16.06
C ALA A 20 -4.12 -0.54 -17.05
N ALA A 21 -4.50 -1.72 -16.54
CA ALA A 21 -5.00 -2.82 -17.37
C ALA A 21 -6.33 -2.47 -18.07
N VAL A 22 -7.23 -1.75 -17.41
CA VAL A 22 -8.47 -1.25 -18.05
C VAL A 22 -8.16 -0.26 -19.17
N ALA A 23 -7.20 0.65 -18.96
CA ALA A 23 -6.78 1.56 -20.02
C ALA A 23 -6.23 0.80 -21.23
N ALA A 24 -5.45 -0.26 -21.00
CA ALA A 24 -4.87 -1.06 -22.07
C ALA A 24 -5.90 -1.94 -22.84
N THR A 25 -7.05 -2.27 -22.25
CA THR A 25 -8.08 -3.04 -22.95
C THR A 25 -9.03 -2.18 -23.78
N GLN A 26 -8.95 -0.85 -23.68
CA GLN A 26 -9.82 0.07 -24.44
C GLN A 26 -9.59 -0.05 -25.96
N ASP A 27 -8.35 -0.27 -26.37
CA ASP A 27 -7.97 -0.36 -27.78
C ASP A 27 -7.88 -1.81 -28.29
N GLY A 28 -8.27 -2.80 -27.47
CA GLY A 28 -8.43 -4.21 -27.87
C GLY A 28 -7.14 -5.01 -28.06
N THR A 29 -5.96 -4.40 -27.89
CA THR A 29 -4.66 -5.06 -28.07
C THR A 29 -3.67 -4.60 -27.02
N LEU A 30 -3.12 -5.53 -26.23
CA LEU A 30 -2.04 -5.25 -25.28
C LEU A 30 -0.72 -5.02 -26.02
N ALA A 31 -0.40 -3.76 -26.29
CA ALA A 31 0.86 -3.37 -26.93
C ALA A 31 2.00 -3.31 -25.91
N THR A 32 3.25 -3.42 -26.39
CA THR A 32 4.45 -3.36 -25.54
C THR A 32 4.53 -2.06 -24.72
N GLY A 33 4.09 -0.93 -25.29
CA GLY A 33 4.06 0.36 -24.59
C GLY A 33 3.08 0.40 -23.41
N GLU A 34 1.98 -0.33 -23.49
CA GLU A 34 0.98 -0.40 -22.42
C GLU A 34 1.45 -1.29 -21.27
N ILE A 35 2.13 -2.39 -21.57
CA ILE A 35 2.78 -3.23 -20.56
C ILE A 35 3.80 -2.41 -19.77
N VAL A 36 4.63 -1.61 -20.45
CA VAL A 36 5.58 -0.71 -19.80
C VAL A 36 4.85 0.31 -18.92
N THR A 37 3.73 0.85 -19.40
CA THR A 37 2.92 1.82 -18.63
C THR A 37 2.32 1.19 -17.38
N ILE A 38 1.80 -0.04 -17.47
CA ILE A 38 1.27 -0.79 -16.32
C ILE A 38 2.38 -1.02 -15.29
N VAL A 39 3.56 -1.48 -15.73
CA VAL A 39 4.70 -1.72 -14.83
C VAL A 39 5.14 -0.41 -14.16
N LEU A 40 5.26 0.68 -14.90
CA LEU A 40 5.60 2.00 -14.35
C LEU A 40 4.54 2.50 -13.35
N ALA A 41 3.26 2.28 -13.63
CA ALA A 41 2.18 2.63 -12.72
C ALA A 41 2.24 1.84 -11.40
N VAL A 42 2.49 0.52 -11.47
CA VAL A 42 2.65 -0.33 -10.28
C VAL A 42 3.88 0.10 -9.47
N LEU A 43 5.02 0.33 -10.13
CA LEU A 43 6.25 0.79 -9.47
C LEU A 43 6.07 2.17 -8.84
N GLY A 44 5.38 3.09 -9.52
CA GLY A 44 5.03 4.39 -8.97
C GLY A 44 4.15 4.26 -7.73
N ALA A 45 3.11 3.42 -7.77
CA ALA A 45 2.25 3.17 -6.63
C ALA A 45 3.01 2.56 -5.45
N TRP A 46 3.89 1.57 -5.70
CA TRP A 46 4.75 1.02 -4.65
C TRP A 46 5.70 2.06 -4.06
N GLY A 47 6.33 2.88 -4.90
CA GLY A 47 7.16 4.00 -4.46
C GLY A 47 6.41 4.95 -3.53
N ILE A 48 5.17 5.33 -3.88
CA ILE A 48 4.31 6.17 -3.04
C ILE A 48 3.99 5.46 -1.71
N THR A 49 3.65 4.18 -1.73
CA THR A 49 3.34 3.45 -0.47
C THR A 49 4.54 3.29 0.45
N TYR A 50 5.75 3.17 -0.10
CA TYR A 50 6.99 3.15 0.67
C TYR A 50 7.29 4.53 1.26
N ALA A 51 7.10 5.59 0.46
CA ALA A 51 7.37 6.96 0.88
C ALA A 51 6.40 7.51 1.93
N VAL A 52 5.20 6.93 2.09
CA VAL A 52 4.19 7.35 3.08
C VAL A 52 4.16 6.40 4.27
N PRO A 53 4.82 6.72 5.40
CA PRO A 53 4.85 5.86 6.57
C PRO A 53 3.48 5.77 7.25
N ASN A 54 3.19 4.63 7.87
CA ASN A 54 1.99 4.48 8.70
C ASN A 54 2.18 5.18 10.05
N LYS A 55 1.12 5.82 10.58
CA LYS A 55 1.19 6.47 11.90
C LYS A 55 1.62 5.44 12.95
N PRO A 56 2.55 5.80 13.87
CA PRO A 56 2.89 4.95 14.99
C PRO A 56 1.62 4.63 15.78
N SER A 57 1.46 3.35 16.15
CA SER A 57 0.36 2.93 17.00
C SER A 57 0.43 3.75 18.30
N PRO A 58 -0.70 4.31 18.80
CA PRO A 58 -0.72 4.93 20.11
C PRO A 58 -0.25 3.90 21.13
N VAL A 59 0.88 4.17 21.78
CA VAL A 59 1.27 3.44 22.98
C VAL A 59 0.26 3.86 24.03
N VAL A 60 -0.67 2.97 24.38
CA VAL A 60 -1.49 3.18 25.58
C VAL A 60 -0.53 3.05 26.75
N PRO A 61 -0.27 4.11 27.54
CA PRO A 61 0.54 3.95 28.73
C PRO A 61 -0.16 2.97 29.66
N THR A 62 0.49 1.84 29.94
CA THR A 62 0.07 0.96 31.03
C THR A 62 0.05 1.80 32.31
N PRO A 63 -1.09 1.87 33.03
CA PRO A 63 -1.11 2.56 34.31
C PRO A 63 -0.04 1.93 35.23
N PRO A 64 0.60 2.73 36.10
CA PRO A 64 1.58 2.21 37.03
C PRO A 64 0.94 1.05 37.80
N SER A 65 1.60 -0.11 37.80
CA SER A 65 1.23 -1.24 38.64
C SER A 65 1.10 -0.71 40.06
N GLU A 66 -0.15 -0.63 40.52
CA GLU A 66 -0.50 -0.27 41.88
C GLU A 66 0.40 -1.07 42.82
N PRO A 67 1.17 -0.44 43.71
CA PRO A 67 1.87 -1.21 44.73
C PRO A 67 0.77 -1.86 45.57
N THR A 68 0.60 -3.17 45.45
CA THR A 68 -0.14 -3.97 46.42
C THR A 68 0.52 -3.75 47.77
N VAL A 69 0.02 -2.77 48.52
CA VAL A 69 0.34 -2.54 49.93
C VAL A 69 -0.85 -3.06 50.74
N PHE A 70 -0.50 -3.95 51.67
CA PHE A 70 -1.28 -4.66 52.69
C PHE A 70 -1.83 -6.02 52.27
#